data_AF-A0A5M3VW21-F1
#
_entry.id   AF-A0A5M3VW21-F1
#
_cell.length_a   1.000
_cell.length_b   1.000
_cell.length_c   1.000
_cell.angle_alpha   90.00
_cell.angle_beta   90.00
_cell.angle_gamma   90.00
#
_symmetry.space_group_name_H-M   'P 1'
#
loop_
_entity.id
_entity.type
_entity.pdbx_description
1 polymer ?
#
loop_
_entity_poly.entity_id
_entity_poly.type
_entity_poly.pdbx_seq_one_letter_code
_entity_poly.pdbx_strand_id
1 'polypeptide(L)'
;MWKRKKPDPVPPDWTLDTLTCAQAHGMGVSNATAPHLQHLFVDKSDFVPAFLEQICASFEAKQHELLTNRTGELDGIQKGYENAIRFVATAMRSYGVLENDLIALGPEPQAPTSREYMRPLTPYEAQQVKMGQRRRRMEKERHTLRNGIDTEIAVISNLQGSWNTCWQKHGGAVGGALSQARRLLACYKEGLYSRHERAPLLVGVWTPPELALREEWYFDPDEHRERTFPPGILQHGDELAHAWLNFWQRDPQPLSLESGDDGTFELE
;
A
#
# COMPACT_ATOMS: atom_id res chain seq x y z
N MET A 1 0.22 -46.56 32.85
CA MET A 1 0.54 -45.66 31.72
C MET A 1 -0.62 -45.65 30.75
N TRP A 2 -1.42 -44.58 30.72
CA TRP A 2 -2.50 -44.43 29.75
C TRP A 2 -1.88 -43.95 28.44
N LYS A 3 -1.88 -44.80 27.40
CA LYS A 3 -1.51 -44.37 26.05
C LYS A 3 -2.61 -43.43 25.58
N ARG A 4 -2.29 -42.13 25.42
CA ARG A 4 -3.16 -41.15 24.77
C ARG A 4 -3.56 -41.73 23.41
N LYS A 5 -4.80 -42.19 23.25
CA LYS A 5 -5.39 -42.27 21.91
C LYS A 5 -5.40 -40.83 21.41
N LYS A 6 -4.70 -40.56 20.31
CA LYS A 6 -4.70 -39.24 19.69
C LYS A 6 -6.17 -38.86 19.46
N PRO A 7 -6.58 -37.63 19.82
CA PRO A 7 -7.89 -37.11 19.42
C PRO A 7 -8.04 -37.30 17.91
N ASP A 8 -9.28 -37.51 17.44
CA ASP A 8 -9.56 -37.64 16.01
C ASP A 8 -8.79 -36.55 15.25
N PRO A 9 -7.97 -36.92 14.25
CA PRO A 9 -7.06 -35.99 13.62
C PRO A 9 -7.91 -34.93 12.92
N VAL A 10 -7.92 -33.74 13.51
CA VAL A 10 -8.41 -32.58 12.81
C VAL A 10 -7.48 -32.38 11.62
N PRO A 11 -8.00 -32.22 10.38
CA PRO A 11 -7.17 -32.10 9.20
C PRO A 11 -6.14 -30.97 9.37
N PRO A 12 -4.87 -31.19 8.99
CA PRO A 12 -3.80 -30.22 9.18
C PRO A 12 -4.00 -28.92 8.38
N ASP A 13 -4.95 -28.90 7.43
CA ASP A 13 -5.08 -27.82 6.43
C ASP A 13 -6.26 -26.86 6.70
N TRP A 14 -6.89 -26.90 7.89
CA TRP A 14 -8.01 -26.00 8.17
C TRP A 14 -7.54 -24.57 8.46
N THR A 15 -7.78 -23.70 7.48
CA THR A 15 -7.66 -22.24 7.62
C THR A 15 -8.92 -21.66 8.25
N LEU A 16 -8.83 -20.43 8.77
CA LEU A 16 -9.99 -19.74 9.34
C LEU A 16 -11.14 -19.61 8.33
N ASP A 17 -10.80 -19.42 7.06
CA ASP A 17 -11.74 -19.22 5.94
C ASP A 17 -12.54 -20.48 5.57
N THR A 18 -12.01 -21.66 5.85
CA THR A 18 -12.67 -22.94 5.52
C THR A 18 -13.52 -23.51 6.65
N LEU A 19 -13.34 -23.00 7.87
CA LEU A 19 -14.09 -23.39 9.04
C LEU A 19 -15.49 -22.75 9.06
N THR A 20 -16.51 -23.57 9.28
CA THR A 20 -17.91 -23.15 9.37
C THR A 20 -18.48 -23.32 10.77
N CYS A 21 -19.53 -22.56 11.08
CA CYS A 21 -20.26 -22.72 12.35
C CYS A 21 -20.88 -24.12 12.52
N ALA A 22 -21.37 -24.74 11.43
CA ALA A 22 -21.93 -26.08 11.49
C ALA A 22 -20.87 -27.12 11.90
N GLN A 23 -19.65 -27.00 11.35
CA GLN A 23 -18.52 -27.84 11.75
C GLN A 23 -18.10 -27.57 13.19
N ALA A 24 -17.96 -26.30 13.58
CA ALA A 24 -17.57 -25.94 14.94
C ALA A 24 -18.59 -26.46 15.97
N HIS A 25 -19.88 -26.30 15.69
CA HIS A 25 -20.97 -26.82 16.50
C HIS A 25 -20.94 -28.36 16.57
N GLY A 26 -20.75 -29.04 15.44
CA GLY A 26 -20.61 -30.50 15.39
C GLY A 26 -19.43 -31.02 16.21
N MET A 27 -18.29 -30.34 16.16
CA MET A 27 -17.11 -30.65 17.00
C MET A 27 -17.39 -30.43 18.48
N GLY A 28 -18.10 -29.36 18.84
CA GLY A 28 -18.55 -29.10 20.21
C GLY A 28 -19.45 -30.22 20.74
N VAL A 29 -20.42 -30.65 19.93
CA VAL A 29 -21.29 -31.80 20.22
C VAL A 29 -20.49 -33.09 20.41
N SER A 30 -19.58 -33.40 19.48
CA SER A 30 -18.74 -34.60 19.54
C SER A 30 -17.93 -34.64 20.84
N ASN A 31 -17.24 -33.53 21.16
CA ASN A 31 -16.43 -33.41 22.38
C ASN A 31 -17.28 -33.49 23.65
N ALA A 32 -18.51 -32.96 23.65
CA ALA A 32 -19.44 -33.09 24.77
C ALA A 32 -19.89 -34.54 25.01
N THR A 33 -20.00 -35.35 23.95
CA THR A 33 -20.46 -36.74 24.04
C THR A 33 -19.32 -37.74 24.33
N ALA A 34 -18.07 -37.32 24.18
CA ALA A 34 -16.90 -38.16 24.41
C ALA A 34 -16.64 -38.37 25.93
N PRO A 35 -16.79 -39.59 26.49
CA PRO A 35 -16.72 -39.81 27.94
C PRO A 35 -15.38 -39.40 28.58
N HIS A 36 -14.29 -39.54 27.83
CA HIS A 36 -12.95 -39.17 28.29
C HIS A 36 -12.68 -37.66 28.26
N LEU A 37 -13.51 -36.85 27.60
CA LEU A 37 -13.39 -35.39 27.57
C LEU A 37 -14.40 -34.70 28.50
N GLN A 38 -15.56 -35.32 28.75
CA GLN A 38 -16.62 -34.78 29.61
C GLN A 38 -16.11 -34.32 30.99
N HIS A 39 -15.31 -35.14 31.67
CA HIS A 39 -14.77 -34.77 32.98
C HIS A 39 -13.77 -33.60 32.91
N LEU A 40 -13.03 -33.45 31.80
CA LEU A 40 -12.03 -32.39 31.65
C LEU A 40 -12.67 -30.99 31.57
N PHE A 41 -13.86 -30.88 30.99
CA PHE A 41 -14.57 -29.59 30.89
C PHE A 41 -15.10 -29.09 32.23
N VAL A 42 -15.33 -29.99 33.19
CA VAL A 42 -15.82 -29.66 34.54
C VAL A 42 -14.64 -29.47 35.52
N ASP A 43 -13.64 -30.34 35.45
CA ASP A 43 -12.60 -30.43 36.46
C ASP A 43 -11.35 -29.57 36.14
N LYS A 44 -11.22 -29.08 34.91
CA LYS A 44 -10.07 -28.28 34.46
C LYS A 44 -10.52 -27.06 33.66
N SER A 45 -10.56 -25.91 34.31
CA SER A 45 -10.85 -24.61 33.66
C SER A 45 -9.92 -24.32 32.48
N ASP A 46 -8.67 -24.76 32.57
CA ASP A 46 -7.61 -24.42 31.61
C ASP A 46 -7.53 -25.41 30.44
N PHE A 47 -8.41 -26.41 30.40
CA PHE A 47 -8.42 -27.36 29.30
C PHE A 47 -8.96 -26.72 28.02
N VAL A 48 -8.12 -26.67 27.00
CA VAL A 48 -8.49 -26.22 25.66
C VAL A 48 -8.53 -27.44 24.72
N PRO A 49 -9.68 -27.76 24.12
CA PRO A 49 -9.78 -28.79 23.09
C PRO A 49 -8.92 -28.47 21.87
N ALA A 50 -8.30 -29.49 21.27
CA ALA A 50 -7.42 -29.34 20.10
C ALA A 50 -8.07 -28.57 18.93
N PHE A 51 -9.38 -28.74 18.72
CA PHE A 51 -10.10 -27.98 17.68
C PHE A 51 -10.15 -26.48 17.96
N LEU A 52 -10.21 -26.06 19.23
CA LEU A 52 -10.15 -24.64 19.60
C LEU A 52 -8.73 -24.10 19.53
N GLU A 53 -7.73 -24.89 19.93
CA GLU A 53 -6.32 -24.54 19.72
C GLU A 53 -6.08 -24.26 18.24
N GLN A 54 -6.69 -25.04 17.34
CA GLN A 54 -6.59 -24.81 15.90
C GLN A 54 -7.32 -23.54 15.44
N ILE A 55 -8.52 -23.22 15.96
CA ILE A 55 -9.18 -21.93 15.64
C ILE A 55 -8.27 -20.76 16.05
N CYS A 56 -7.68 -20.84 17.25
CA CYS A 56 -6.78 -19.80 17.76
C CYS A 56 -5.53 -19.70 16.89
N ALA A 57 -4.87 -20.83 16.61
CA ALA A 57 -3.67 -20.88 15.78
C ALA A 57 -3.94 -20.39 14.35
N SER A 58 -5.07 -20.75 13.74
CA SER A 58 -5.45 -20.28 12.41
C SER A 58 -5.76 -18.78 12.38
N PHE A 59 -6.34 -18.23 13.46
CA PHE A 59 -6.50 -16.78 13.61
C PHE A 59 -5.15 -16.07 13.80
N GLU A 60 -4.26 -16.59 14.64
CA GLU A 60 -2.91 -16.05 14.84
C GLU A 60 -2.09 -16.06 13.55
N ALA A 61 -2.13 -17.17 12.81
CA ALA A 61 -1.49 -17.28 11.50
C ALA A 61 -2.06 -16.25 10.51
N LYS A 62 -3.39 -16.10 10.47
CA LYS A 62 -4.03 -15.11 9.58
C LYS A 62 -3.66 -13.68 9.96
N GLN A 63 -3.61 -13.39 11.25
CA GLN A 63 -3.17 -12.10 11.76
C GLN A 63 -1.71 -11.81 11.41
N HIS A 64 -0.83 -12.80 11.51
CA HIS A 64 0.58 -12.68 11.12
C HIS A 64 0.75 -12.45 9.61
N GLU A 65 -0.01 -13.18 8.78
CA GLU A 65 -0.07 -12.99 7.34
C GLU A 65 -0.49 -11.57 6.97
N LEU A 66 -1.59 -11.08 7.57
CA LEU A 66 -2.10 -9.73 7.31
C LEU A 66 -1.14 -8.64 7.79
N LEU A 67 -0.48 -8.82 8.94
CA LEU A 67 0.57 -7.91 9.39
C LEU A 67 1.74 -7.87 8.41
N THR A 68 2.21 -9.03 7.95
CA THR A 68 3.32 -9.13 7.00
C THR A 68 2.97 -8.46 5.67
N ASN A 69 1.75 -8.69 5.16
CA ASN A 69 1.27 -8.07 3.94
C ASN A 69 1.14 -6.55 4.09
N ARG A 70 0.60 -6.07 5.22
CA ARG A 70 0.52 -4.64 5.53
C ARG A 70 1.92 -4.03 5.53
N THR A 71 2.85 -4.58 6.30
CA THR A 71 4.23 -4.07 6.38
C THR A 71 4.90 -4.04 5.00
N GLY A 72 4.77 -5.10 4.20
CA GLY A 72 5.32 -5.14 2.85
C GLY A 72 4.71 -4.09 1.90
N GLU A 73 3.39 -3.87 1.96
CA GLU A 73 2.72 -2.81 1.20
C GLU A 73 3.18 -1.41 1.66
N LEU A 74 3.28 -1.18 2.98
CA LEU A 74 3.76 0.10 3.56
C LEU A 74 5.21 0.39 3.17
N ASP A 75 6.10 -0.61 3.21
CA ASP A 75 7.49 -0.48 2.76
C ASP A 75 7.57 -0.12 1.27
N GLY A 76 6.69 -0.69 0.45
CA GLY A 76 6.56 -0.36 -0.97
C GLY A 76 6.14 1.09 -1.19
N ILE A 77 5.16 1.57 -0.43
CA ILE A 77 4.70 2.97 -0.45
C ILE A 77 5.84 3.90 -0.04
N GLN A 78 6.55 3.58 1.05
CA GLN A 78 7.68 4.39 1.52
C GLN A 78 8.77 4.53 0.46
N LYS A 79 9.21 3.41 -0.14
CA LYS A 79 10.22 3.42 -1.20
C LYS A 79 9.76 4.20 -2.43
N GLY A 80 8.49 4.07 -2.80
CA GLY A 80 7.88 4.86 -3.87
C GLY A 80 8.00 6.37 -3.59
N TYR A 81 7.70 6.77 -2.36
CA TYR A 81 7.74 8.15 -1.93
C TYR A 81 9.17 8.72 -1.92
N GLU A 82 10.14 7.97 -1.40
CA GLU A 82 11.56 8.32 -1.41
C GLU A 82 12.11 8.52 -2.83
N ASN A 83 11.73 7.62 -3.75
CA ASN A 83 12.17 7.70 -5.14
C ASN A 83 11.57 8.90 -5.87
N ALA A 84 10.27 9.16 -5.68
CA ALA A 84 9.58 10.30 -6.28
C ALA A 84 10.19 11.63 -5.80
N ILE A 85 10.41 11.79 -4.49
CA ILE A 85 11.07 12.99 -3.94
C ILE A 85 12.47 13.18 -4.50
N ARG A 86 13.27 12.11 -4.55
CA ARG A 86 14.64 12.17 -5.08
C ARG A 86 14.64 12.58 -6.56
N PHE A 87 13.69 12.05 -7.33
CA PHE A 87 13.51 12.44 -8.72
C PHE A 87 13.15 13.92 -8.82
N VAL A 88 12.10 14.38 -8.14
CA VAL A 88 11.63 15.77 -8.20
C VAL A 88 12.74 16.74 -7.79
N ALA A 89 13.42 16.49 -6.67
CA ALA A 89 14.52 17.34 -6.21
C ALA A 89 15.69 17.40 -7.21
N THR A 90 15.97 16.32 -7.94
CA THR A 90 17.02 16.29 -8.97
C THR A 90 16.56 16.98 -10.25
N ALA A 91 15.34 16.69 -10.70
CA ALA A 91 14.75 17.26 -11.89
C ALA A 91 14.55 18.77 -11.77
N MET A 92 14.10 19.28 -10.61
CA MET A 92 13.97 20.72 -10.36
C MET A 92 15.31 21.45 -10.43
N ARG A 93 16.40 20.85 -9.92
CA ARG A 93 17.76 21.43 -10.04
C ARG A 93 18.20 21.48 -11.50
N SER A 94 18.04 20.39 -12.24
CA SER A 94 18.36 20.34 -13.66
C SER A 94 17.51 21.34 -14.47
N TYR A 95 16.24 21.49 -14.11
CA TYR A 95 15.33 22.45 -14.74
C TYR A 95 15.83 23.89 -14.57
N GLY A 96 16.22 24.29 -13.36
CA GLY A 96 16.76 25.63 -13.12
C GLY A 96 18.10 25.89 -13.84
N VAL A 97 18.94 24.87 -14.01
CA VAL A 97 20.17 25.01 -14.83
C VAL A 97 19.82 25.21 -16.31
N LEU A 98 18.92 24.38 -16.85
CA LEU A 98 18.44 24.48 -18.24
C LEU A 98 17.77 25.83 -18.53
N GLU A 99 17.01 26.36 -17.58
CA GLU A 99 16.37 27.67 -17.70
C GLU A 99 17.41 28.80 -17.81
N ASN A 100 18.42 28.79 -16.94
CA ASN A 100 19.51 29.77 -17.00
C ASN A 100 20.31 29.67 -18.31
N ASP A 101 20.57 28.45 -18.80
CA ASP A 101 21.24 28.22 -20.07
C ASP A 101 20.40 28.73 -21.26
N LEU A 102 19.08 28.53 -21.24
CA LEU A 102 18.16 29.05 -22.25
C LEU A 102 18.10 30.58 -22.25
N ILE A 103 18.07 31.21 -21.06
CA ILE A 103 18.13 32.67 -20.93
C ILE A 103 19.45 33.20 -21.51
N ALA A 104 20.57 32.56 -21.20
CA ALA A 104 21.89 32.95 -21.69
C ALA A 104 22.04 32.80 -23.22
N LEU A 105 21.32 31.87 -23.85
CA LEU A 105 21.29 31.70 -25.31
C LEU A 105 20.56 32.84 -26.04
N GLY A 106 19.72 33.63 -25.36
CA GLY A 106 18.94 34.70 -25.98
C GLY A 106 17.82 34.18 -26.89
N PRO A 107 17.04 35.09 -27.53
CA PRO A 107 15.86 34.74 -28.36
C PRO A 107 16.21 33.82 -29.53
N GLU A 108 15.24 33.01 -29.99
CA GLU A 108 15.46 32.11 -31.13
C GLU A 108 15.87 32.96 -32.35
N PRO A 109 16.94 32.57 -33.05
CA PRO A 109 17.33 33.24 -34.28
C PRO A 109 16.16 33.22 -35.27
N GLN A 110 15.76 34.38 -35.80
CA GLN A 110 14.79 34.41 -36.88
C GLN A 110 15.31 33.58 -38.05
N ALA A 111 14.53 32.58 -38.46
CA ALA A 111 14.84 31.80 -39.65
C ALA A 111 14.95 32.78 -40.85
N PRO A 112 15.95 32.61 -41.72
CA PRO A 112 16.02 33.43 -42.93
C PRO A 112 14.72 33.25 -43.72
N THR A 113 14.01 34.36 -43.92
CA THR A 113 12.67 34.43 -44.55
C THR A 113 12.66 34.06 -46.03
N SER A 114 13.82 33.73 -46.62
CA SER A 114 13.94 33.39 -48.02
C SER A 114 14.14 31.88 -48.21
N ARG A 115 13.15 31.23 -48.84
CA ARG A 115 13.25 29.88 -49.43
C ARG A 115 14.08 29.86 -50.73
N GLU A 116 14.72 30.97 -51.11
CA GLU A 116 15.44 31.06 -52.37
C GLU A 116 16.84 30.44 -52.27
N TYR A 117 16.92 29.24 -52.83
CA TYR A 117 18.10 28.53 -53.32
C TYR A 117 19.09 27.96 -52.30
N MET A 118 19.52 26.73 -52.61
CA MET A 118 20.59 25.96 -51.98
C MET A 118 21.95 26.68 -52.08
N ARG A 119 22.11 27.83 -51.42
CA ARG A 119 23.44 28.42 -51.21
C ARG A 119 24.07 27.78 -49.97
N PRO A 120 25.39 27.51 -49.97
CA PRO A 120 26.08 27.13 -48.75
C PRO A 120 25.86 28.19 -47.68
N LEU A 121 25.50 27.75 -46.46
CA LEU A 121 25.36 28.66 -45.31
C LEU A 121 26.67 29.41 -45.10
N THR A 122 26.58 30.72 -44.87
CA THR A 122 27.73 31.47 -44.35
C THR A 122 28.12 30.90 -42.97
N PRO A 123 29.38 31.07 -42.52
CA PRO A 123 29.79 30.63 -41.18
C PRO A 123 28.88 31.19 -40.06
N TYR A 124 28.38 32.41 -40.25
CA TYR A 124 27.43 33.05 -39.34
C TYR A 124 26.05 32.39 -39.37
N GLU A 125 25.47 32.13 -40.54
CA GLU A 125 24.18 31.44 -40.66
C GLU A 125 24.27 29.99 -40.15
N ALA A 126 25.38 29.30 -40.40
CA ALA A 126 25.62 27.96 -39.86
C ALA A 126 25.71 27.97 -38.33
N GLN A 127 26.28 29.03 -37.74
CA GLN A 127 26.30 29.23 -36.29
C GLN A 127 24.89 29.54 -35.75
N GLN A 128 24.10 30.37 -36.42
CA GLN A 128 22.71 30.65 -36.05
C GLN A 128 21.84 29.38 -36.07
N VAL A 129 21.96 28.54 -37.11
CA VAL A 129 21.24 27.25 -37.20
C VAL A 129 21.66 26.32 -36.06
N LYS A 130 22.96 26.20 -35.76
CA LYS A 130 23.44 25.39 -34.63
C LYS A 130 22.91 25.89 -33.29
N MET A 131 22.86 27.20 -33.08
CA MET A 131 22.32 27.80 -31.85
C MET A 131 20.82 27.56 -31.74
N GLY A 132 20.06 27.72 -32.82
CA GLY A 132 18.63 27.40 -32.86
C GLY A 132 18.35 25.92 -32.58
N GLN A 133 19.10 25.00 -33.19
CA GLN A 133 19.00 23.56 -32.90
C GLN A 133 19.32 23.23 -31.44
N ARG A 134 20.38 23.85 -30.89
CA ARG A 134 20.78 23.65 -29.49
C ARG A 134 19.69 24.15 -28.54
N ARG A 135 19.09 25.32 -28.82
CA ARG A 135 17.99 25.90 -28.06
C ARG A 135 16.77 24.98 -28.07
N ARG A 136 16.29 24.55 -29.24
CA ARG A 136 15.14 23.62 -29.36
C ARG A 136 15.36 22.32 -28.61
N ARG A 137 16.60 21.79 -28.63
CA ARG A 137 16.96 20.59 -27.85
C ARG A 137 16.82 20.83 -26.34
N MET A 138 17.30 21.96 -25.83
CA MET A 138 17.16 22.32 -24.42
C MET A 138 15.70 22.59 -24.03
N GLU A 139 14.91 23.24 -24.89
CA GLU A 139 13.48 23.44 -24.66
C GLU A 139 12.73 22.10 -24.59
N LYS A 140 13.06 21.15 -25.48
CA LYS A 140 12.52 19.79 -25.42
C LYS A 140 12.91 19.06 -24.13
N GLU A 141 14.17 19.15 -23.72
CA GLU A 141 14.65 18.55 -22.48
C GLU A 141 13.97 19.16 -21.24
N ARG A 142 13.82 20.49 -21.21
CA ARG A 142 13.07 21.23 -20.19
C ARG A 142 11.61 20.74 -20.13
N HIS A 143 10.96 20.53 -21.27
CA HIS A 143 9.60 20.01 -21.31
C HIS A 143 9.50 18.58 -20.78
N THR A 144 10.44 17.71 -21.14
CA THR A 144 10.50 16.34 -20.59
C THR A 144 10.67 16.35 -19.07
N LEU A 145 11.56 17.20 -18.54
CA LEU A 145 11.75 17.33 -17.10
C LEU A 145 10.50 17.84 -16.39
N ARG A 146 9.82 18.84 -16.97
CA ARG A 146 8.52 19.33 -16.46
C ARG A 146 7.53 18.19 -16.33
N ASN A 147 7.28 17.46 -17.41
CA ASN A 147 6.27 16.41 -17.42
C ASN A 147 6.63 15.30 -16.42
N GLY A 148 7.92 15.01 -16.26
CA GLY A 148 8.42 14.10 -15.24
C GLY A 148 8.12 14.59 -13.82
N ILE A 149 8.39 15.87 -13.53
CA ILE A 149 8.11 16.46 -12.21
C ILE A 149 6.61 16.44 -11.91
N ASP A 150 5.77 16.86 -12.86
CA ASP A 150 4.31 16.85 -12.72
C ASP A 150 3.79 15.42 -12.43
N THR A 151 4.33 14.44 -13.14
CA THR A 151 4.00 13.01 -12.93
C THR A 151 4.39 12.55 -11.53
N GLU A 152 5.61 12.84 -11.08
CA GLU A 152 6.08 12.38 -9.76
C GLU A 152 5.39 13.12 -8.59
N ILE A 153 5.00 14.39 -8.76
CA ILE A 153 4.18 15.09 -7.76
C ILE A 153 2.80 14.40 -7.64
N ALA A 154 2.19 13.98 -8.76
CA ALA A 154 0.96 13.21 -8.71
C ALA A 154 1.16 11.85 -8.02
N VAL A 155 2.30 11.18 -8.24
CA VAL A 155 2.67 9.94 -7.54
C VAL A 155 2.78 10.17 -6.04
N ILE A 156 3.46 11.23 -5.59
CA ILE A 156 3.58 11.61 -4.16
C ILE A 156 2.18 11.75 -3.53
N SER A 157 1.27 12.48 -4.17
CA SER A 157 -0.10 12.66 -3.68
C SER A 157 -0.88 11.33 -3.62
N ASN A 158 -0.79 10.50 -4.67
CA ASN A 158 -1.46 9.20 -4.72
C ASN A 158 -0.92 8.22 -3.66
N LEU A 159 0.38 8.24 -3.39
CA LEU A 159 1.00 7.38 -2.37
C LEU A 159 0.52 7.71 -0.95
N GLN A 160 0.22 8.98 -0.66
CA GLN A 160 -0.40 9.36 0.61
C GLN A 160 -1.81 8.74 0.76
N GLY A 161 -2.62 8.74 -0.31
CA GLY A 161 -3.93 8.07 -0.32
C GLY A 161 -3.81 6.54 -0.19
N SER A 162 -2.79 5.96 -0.82
CA SER A 162 -2.50 4.52 -0.73
C SER A 162 -2.15 4.07 0.69
N TRP A 163 -1.49 4.92 1.49
CA TRP A 163 -1.19 4.62 2.90
C TRP A 163 -2.46 4.33 3.71
N ASN A 164 -3.40 5.27 3.68
CA ASN A 164 -4.67 5.16 4.41
C ASN A 164 -5.49 3.96 3.93
N THR A 165 -5.52 3.76 2.60
CA THR A 165 -6.23 2.63 1.99
C THR A 165 -5.63 1.29 2.43
N CYS A 166 -4.30 1.17 2.44
CA CYS A 166 -3.59 -0.01 2.93
C CYS A 166 -3.93 -0.30 4.40
N TRP A 167 -3.88 0.71 5.25
CA TRP A 167 -4.19 0.56 6.68
C TRP A 167 -5.63 0.10 6.92
N GLN A 168 -6.60 0.75 6.27
CA GLN A 168 -8.02 0.39 6.39
C GLN A 168 -8.33 -1.00 5.85
N LYS A 169 -7.75 -1.36 4.69
CA LYS A 169 -7.91 -2.68 4.06
C LYS A 169 -7.47 -3.80 5.01
N HIS A 170 -6.25 -3.72 5.54
CA HIS A 170 -5.70 -4.76 6.40
C HIS A 170 -6.31 -4.74 7.81
N GLY A 171 -6.61 -3.55 8.35
CA GLY A 171 -7.33 -3.39 9.62
C GLY A 171 -8.75 -3.96 9.58
N GLY A 172 -9.49 -3.70 8.49
CA GLY A 172 -10.80 -4.29 8.25
C GLY A 172 -10.74 -5.81 8.09
N ALA A 173 -9.74 -6.32 7.36
CA ALA A 173 -9.54 -7.75 7.16
C ALA A 173 -9.25 -8.48 8.49
N VAL A 174 -8.38 -7.93 9.35
CA VAL A 174 -8.07 -8.57 10.64
C VAL A 174 -9.26 -8.48 11.61
N GLY A 175 -10.02 -7.38 11.58
CA GLY A 175 -11.27 -7.25 12.34
C GLY A 175 -12.33 -8.26 11.91
N GLY A 176 -12.43 -8.53 10.60
CA GLY A 176 -13.26 -9.59 10.03
C GLY A 176 -12.82 -10.98 10.49
N ALA A 177 -11.52 -11.27 10.42
CA ALA A 177 -10.95 -12.53 10.91
C ALA A 177 -11.20 -12.74 12.41
N LEU A 178 -11.02 -11.71 13.23
CA LEU A 178 -11.32 -11.78 14.67
C LEU A 178 -12.79 -12.08 14.92
N SER A 179 -13.69 -11.41 14.20
CA SER A 179 -15.13 -11.62 14.30
C SER A 179 -15.52 -13.05 13.91
N GLN A 180 -14.93 -13.58 12.84
CA GLN A 180 -15.14 -14.96 12.39
C GLN A 180 -14.64 -15.97 13.41
N ALA A 181 -13.43 -15.80 13.95
CA ALA A 181 -12.87 -16.66 14.97
C ALA A 181 -13.74 -16.67 16.24
N ARG A 182 -14.18 -15.50 16.72
CA ARG A 182 -15.11 -15.39 17.85
C ARG A 182 -16.44 -16.10 17.58
N ARG A 183 -16.97 -15.99 16.37
CA ARG A 183 -18.20 -16.69 15.97
C ARG A 183 -18.01 -18.21 15.98
N LEU A 184 -16.88 -18.72 15.49
CA LEU A 184 -16.56 -20.14 15.53
C LEU A 184 -16.43 -20.66 16.97
N LEU A 185 -15.78 -19.89 17.87
CA LEU A 185 -15.73 -20.22 19.29
C LEU A 185 -17.14 -20.27 19.92
N ALA A 186 -18.00 -19.32 19.58
CA ALA A 186 -19.39 -19.30 20.04
C ALA A 186 -20.18 -20.51 19.55
N CYS A 187 -20.10 -20.84 18.26
CA CYS A 187 -20.75 -22.00 17.66
C CYS A 187 -20.26 -23.34 18.29
N TYR A 188 -18.96 -23.44 18.57
CA TYR A 188 -18.40 -24.58 19.30
C TYR A 188 -18.97 -24.68 20.73
N LYS A 189 -18.99 -23.55 21.45
CA LYS A 189 -19.51 -23.46 22.83
C LYS A 189 -20.99 -23.84 22.89
N GLU A 190 -21.79 -23.39 21.94
CA GLU A 190 -23.19 -23.78 21.78
C GLU A 190 -23.34 -25.30 21.61
N GLY A 191 -22.54 -25.90 20.71
CA GLY A 191 -22.51 -27.34 20.51
C GLY A 191 -22.17 -28.11 21.79
N LEU A 192 -21.16 -27.63 22.52
CA LEU A 192 -20.75 -28.20 23.81
C LEU A 192 -21.90 -28.18 24.84
N TYR A 193 -22.59 -27.05 24.97
CA TYR A 193 -23.69 -26.88 25.93
C TYR A 193 -24.97 -27.61 25.53
N SER A 194 -25.22 -27.81 24.24
CA SER A 194 -26.43 -28.49 23.78
C SER A 194 -26.50 -29.98 24.18
N ARG A 195 -25.37 -30.59 24.54
CA ARG A 195 -25.27 -32.04 24.78
C ARG A 195 -24.72 -32.45 26.14
N HIS A 196 -24.11 -31.53 26.89
CA HIS A 196 -23.56 -31.88 28.19
C HIS A 196 -24.66 -31.95 29.26
N GLU A 197 -24.77 -33.06 29.99
CA GLU A 197 -25.79 -33.25 31.04
C GLU A 197 -25.74 -32.18 32.14
N ARG A 198 -24.56 -31.58 32.36
CA ARG A 198 -24.32 -30.46 33.29
C ARG A 198 -24.12 -29.12 32.60
N ALA A 199 -24.71 -28.90 31.42
CA ALA A 199 -24.54 -27.66 30.66
C ALA A 199 -24.62 -26.37 31.51
N PRO A 200 -25.55 -26.21 32.47
CA PRO A 200 -25.61 -25.02 33.33
C PRO A 200 -24.34 -24.80 34.19
N LEU A 201 -23.69 -25.87 34.64
CA LEU A 201 -22.46 -25.81 35.44
C LEU A 201 -21.23 -25.48 34.58
N LEU A 202 -21.23 -25.90 33.30
CA LEU A 202 -20.15 -25.57 32.36
C LEU A 202 -20.20 -24.11 31.87
N VAL A 203 -21.37 -23.46 31.89
CA VAL A 203 -21.50 -22.05 31.48
C VAL A 203 -20.66 -21.11 32.37
N GLY A 204 -20.49 -21.46 33.65
CA GLY A 204 -19.75 -20.65 34.62
C GLY A 204 -18.28 -21.03 34.82
N VAL A 205 -17.85 -22.23 34.40
CA VAL A 205 -16.52 -22.79 34.74
C VAL A 205 -15.55 -22.77 33.57
N TRP A 206 -16.03 -22.99 32.35
CA TRP A 206 -15.16 -23.10 31.18
C TRP A 206 -15.17 -21.81 30.35
N THR A 207 -14.06 -21.08 30.41
CA THR A 207 -13.81 -19.86 29.64
C THR A 207 -12.84 -20.16 28.49
N PRO A 208 -13.26 -20.04 27.21
CA PRO A 208 -12.34 -20.19 26.10
C PRO A 208 -11.26 -19.08 26.13
N PRO A 209 -10.09 -19.31 25.49
CA PRO A 209 -9.07 -18.28 25.35
C PRO A 209 -9.65 -16.99 24.75
N GLU A 210 -9.24 -15.85 25.30
CA GLU A 210 -9.66 -14.56 24.76
C GLU A 210 -8.88 -14.27 23.47
N LEU A 211 -9.62 -14.16 22.36
CA LEU A 211 -9.04 -13.72 21.10
C LEU A 211 -8.93 -12.20 21.10
N ALA A 212 -7.70 -11.72 21.01
CA ALA A 212 -7.35 -10.32 20.90
C ALA A 212 -6.47 -10.07 19.67
N LEU A 213 -6.57 -8.86 19.12
CA LEU A 213 -5.56 -8.39 18.18
C LEU A 213 -4.25 -8.17 18.93
N ARG A 214 -3.14 -8.38 18.24
CA ARG A 214 -1.81 -8.01 18.70
C ARG A 214 -1.67 -6.49 18.77
N GLU A 215 -0.73 -6.03 19.59
CA GLU A 215 -0.52 -4.61 19.88
C GLU A 215 -0.31 -3.77 18.62
N GLU A 216 0.33 -4.35 17.60
CA GLU A 216 0.66 -3.68 16.34
C GLU A 216 -0.56 -3.25 15.50
N TRP A 217 -1.76 -3.71 15.86
CA TRP A 217 -3.02 -3.28 15.24
C TRP A 217 -3.68 -2.08 15.91
N TYR A 218 -3.28 -1.75 17.14
CA TYR A 218 -3.81 -0.60 17.89
C TYR A 218 -2.95 0.66 17.74
N PHE A 219 -1.86 0.59 16.99
CA PHE A 219 -1.08 1.78 16.68
C PHE A 219 -1.92 2.80 15.92
N ASP A 220 -1.75 4.06 16.30
CA ASP A 220 -2.32 5.17 15.55
C ASP A 220 -1.72 5.18 14.14
N PRO A 221 -2.55 5.15 13.08
CA PRO A 221 -2.07 5.13 11.70
C PRO A 221 -1.17 6.32 11.37
N ASP A 222 -1.46 7.49 11.93
CA ASP A 222 -0.71 8.73 11.69
C ASP A 222 0.61 8.72 12.47
N GLU A 223 0.59 8.26 13.73
CA GLU A 223 1.83 8.09 14.51
C GLU A 223 2.76 7.06 13.85
N HIS A 224 2.20 5.95 13.36
CA HIS A 224 2.98 4.93 12.66
C HIS A 224 3.54 5.48 11.35
N ARG A 225 2.76 6.28 10.62
CA ARG A 225 3.21 6.96 9.41
C ARG A 225 4.40 7.86 9.71
N GLU A 226 4.31 8.73 10.72
CA GLU A 226 5.40 9.63 11.12
C GLU A 226 6.68 8.89 11.53
N ARG A 227 6.55 7.71 12.14
CA ARG A 227 7.70 6.85 12.49
C ARG A 227 8.30 6.12 11.29
N THR A 228 7.47 5.75 10.32
CA THR A 228 7.88 4.95 9.15
C THR A 228 8.58 5.82 8.12
N PHE A 229 8.06 7.03 7.89
CA PHE A 229 8.73 8.00 7.03
C PHE A 229 9.84 8.70 7.84
N PRO A 230 11.11 8.66 7.38
CA PRO A 230 12.17 9.44 7.99
C PRO A 230 11.76 10.90 8.21
N PRO A 231 12.24 11.56 9.28
CA PRO A 231 11.88 12.95 9.58
C PRO A 231 12.08 13.83 8.35
N GLY A 232 11.01 14.53 7.98
CA GLY A 232 11.02 15.47 6.87
C GLY A 232 10.57 14.89 5.53
N ILE A 233 10.52 13.58 5.29
CA ILE A 233 10.16 13.08 3.93
C ILE A 233 8.79 13.57 3.46
N LEU A 234 7.76 13.46 4.30
CA LEU A 234 6.42 13.97 3.99
C LEU A 234 6.43 15.50 3.82
N GLN A 235 7.14 16.23 4.70
CA GLN A 235 7.30 17.68 4.61
C GLN A 235 8.01 18.11 3.33
N HIS A 236 9.05 17.38 2.91
CA HIS A 236 9.81 17.65 1.69
C HIS A 236 8.95 17.38 0.45
N GLY A 237 8.08 16.37 0.46
CA GLY A 237 7.11 16.15 -0.61
C GLY A 237 6.18 17.35 -0.79
N ASP A 238 5.58 17.82 0.30
CA ASP A 238 4.67 18.97 0.29
C ASP A 238 5.42 20.28 -0.08
N GLU A 239 6.62 20.48 0.46
CA GLU A 239 7.50 21.61 0.14
C GLU A 239 7.92 21.62 -1.32
N LEU A 240 8.26 20.47 -1.90
CA LEU A 240 8.60 20.35 -3.33
C LEU A 240 7.39 20.65 -4.21
N ALA A 241 6.21 20.16 -3.85
CA ALA A 241 4.97 20.48 -4.57
C ALA A 241 4.66 21.99 -4.51
N HIS A 242 4.82 22.61 -3.33
CA HIS A 242 4.64 24.05 -3.16
C HIS A 242 5.72 24.86 -3.89
N ALA A 243 6.97 24.44 -3.85
CA ALA A 243 8.07 25.08 -4.56
C ALA A 243 7.86 25.02 -6.07
N TRP A 244 7.36 23.89 -6.58
CA TRP A 244 7.02 23.74 -7.99
C TRP A 244 5.82 24.62 -8.39
N LEU A 245 4.75 24.66 -7.60
CA LEU A 245 3.61 25.56 -7.83
C LEU A 245 4.02 27.05 -7.78
N ASN A 246 4.86 27.43 -6.82
CA ASN A 246 5.37 28.79 -6.70
C ASN A 246 6.30 29.17 -7.86
N PHE A 247 7.07 28.21 -8.36
CA PHE A 247 7.89 28.38 -9.56
C PHE A 247 7.00 28.70 -10.77
N TRP A 248 5.89 27.99 -10.95
CA TRP A 248 4.92 28.28 -12.02
C TRP A 248 4.27 29.65 -11.92
N GLN A 249 3.92 30.10 -10.71
CA GLN A 249 3.35 31.45 -10.54
C GLN A 249 4.33 32.56 -10.91
N ARG A 250 5.63 32.25 -10.98
CA ARG A 250 6.70 33.18 -11.33
C ARG A 250 7.21 33.01 -12.75
N ASP A 251 6.83 31.95 -13.48
CA ASP A 251 7.23 31.75 -14.88
C ASP A 251 6.49 32.78 -15.76
N PRO A 252 7.18 33.77 -16.34
CA PRO A 252 6.57 34.85 -17.12
C PRO A 252 6.06 34.37 -18.50
N GLN A 253 6.32 33.11 -18.87
CA GLN A 253 5.74 32.47 -20.05
C GLN A 253 4.97 31.22 -19.63
N PRO A 254 3.70 31.34 -19.18
CA PRO A 254 2.82 30.19 -19.13
C PRO A 254 2.73 29.63 -20.54
N LEU A 255 3.36 28.49 -20.79
CA LEU A 255 3.35 27.81 -22.08
C LEU A 255 1.90 27.70 -22.54
N SER A 256 1.56 28.37 -23.64
CA SER A 256 0.31 28.11 -24.34
C SER A 256 0.34 26.64 -24.75
N LEU A 257 -0.65 25.88 -24.29
CA LEU A 257 -0.93 24.51 -24.74
C LEU A 257 -1.16 24.40 -26.27
N GLU A 258 -1.17 25.52 -26.98
CA GLU A 258 -1.34 25.62 -28.42
C GLU A 258 0.01 25.61 -29.16
N SER A 259 0.63 24.44 -29.20
CA SER A 259 1.30 24.02 -30.43
C SER A 259 1.02 22.54 -30.59
N GLY A 260 -0.26 22.23 -30.80
CA GLY A 260 -0.59 21.13 -31.70
C GLY A 260 0.05 21.46 -33.03
N ASP A 261 1.20 20.85 -33.29
CA ASP A 261 1.57 20.57 -34.67
C ASP A 261 0.45 19.68 -35.20
N ASP A 262 -0.50 20.31 -35.87
CA ASP A 262 -1.27 19.72 -36.97
C ASP A 262 -0.25 19.17 -37.97
N GLY A 263 0.29 17.99 -37.65
CA GLY A 263 0.82 17.07 -38.62
C GLY A 263 -0.38 16.60 -39.44
N THR A 264 -0.71 17.37 -40.46
CA THR A 264 -1.52 16.94 -41.59
C THR A 264 -1.08 15.53 -42.01
N PHE A 265 -1.92 14.54 -41.68
CA PHE A 265 -1.93 13.28 -42.41
C PHE A 265 -2.46 13.60 -43.81
N GLU A 266 -1.55 13.77 -44.76
CA GLU A 266 -1.88 13.57 -46.16
C GLU A 266 -2.19 12.07 -46.33
N LEU A 267 -3.47 11.77 -46.55
CA LEU A 267 -3.90 10.53 -47.14
C LEU A 267 -3.73 10.67 -48.66
N GLU A 268 -2.67 10.05 -49.18
CA GLU A 268 -2.74 9.39 -50.49
C GLU A 268 -2.90 7.88 -50.30
#